data_AF-A0A954MSC0-F1
#
_entry.id   AF-A0A954MSC0-F1
#
_cell.length_a   1.000
_cell.length_b   1.000
_cell.length_c   1.000
_cell.angle_alpha   90.00
_cell.angle_beta   90.00
_cell.angle_gamma   90.00
#
_symmetry.space_group_name_H-M   'P 1'
#
loop_
_entity.id
_entity.type
_entity.pdbx_description
1 polymer ?
#
loop_
_entity_poly.entity_id
_entity_poly.type
_entity_poly.pdbx_seq_one_letter_code
_entity_poly.pdbx_strand_id
1 'polypeptide(L)'
;MITSELWRDVRVYREEIRRVRETFPNPSVDGWGLVRQFSRWRTMQQAGRTPLDDELPWITLGGLEYLSGILRPTDRVFEWGSGGSTLYIASRVRELVTVEHDREWFERVQLRMQEKQRSNWMGFLEEPDSVESDTSRSAEVWSDYLSSDERYQKSSFENYAKRIDEYADGSFNLVSVDGRARPSCIHHAIPKVAPGGVLMLDNAERDYYAPACKEMIEGGWILRECQGPGPYIRYFWSTQFWQKPGTGVREGC
;
A
#
# COMPACT_ATOMS: atom_id res chain seq x y z
N MET A 1 0.62 -17.20 34.50
CA MET A 1 2.05 -17.19 34.12
C MET A 1 2.17 -16.57 32.74
N ILE A 2 2.92 -15.48 32.60
CA ILE A 2 3.23 -14.88 31.29
C ILE A 2 4.19 -15.84 30.58
N THR A 3 3.83 -16.32 29.38
CA THR A 3 4.66 -17.26 28.60
C THR A 3 5.93 -16.55 28.08
N SER A 4 7.00 -17.32 27.82
CA SER A 4 8.25 -16.80 27.22
C SER A 4 8.00 -16.06 25.90
N GLU A 5 7.01 -16.49 25.13
CA GLU A 5 6.58 -15.85 23.89
C GLU A 5 5.97 -14.47 24.11
N LEU A 6 5.11 -14.30 25.12
CA LEU A 6 4.50 -13.00 25.42
C LEU A 6 5.57 -11.98 25.84
N TRP A 7 6.58 -12.39 26.60
CA TRP A 7 7.71 -11.52 26.94
C TRP A 7 8.54 -11.12 25.71
N ARG A 8 8.76 -12.04 24.78
CA ARG A 8 9.41 -11.75 23.50
C ARG A 8 8.61 -10.73 22.69
N ASP A 9 7.30 -10.93 22.57
CA ASP A 9 6.41 -10.03 21.84
C ASP A 9 6.41 -8.62 22.43
N VAL A 10 6.30 -8.51 23.76
CA VAL A 10 6.37 -7.21 24.47
C VAL A 10 7.71 -6.52 24.23
N ARG A 11 8.83 -7.26 24.27
CA ARG A 11 10.16 -6.69 24.04
C ARG A 11 10.30 -6.12 22.63
N VAL A 12 9.97 -6.92 21.62
CA VAL A 12 10.03 -6.52 20.21
C VAL A 12 9.17 -5.28 19.97
N TYR A 13 7.94 -5.29 20.47
CA TYR A 13 7.02 -4.16 20.31
C TYR A 13 7.57 -2.88 20.94
N ARG A 14 8.17 -2.97 22.13
CA ARG A 14 8.78 -1.80 22.81
C ARG A 14 10.02 -1.29 22.09
N GLU A 15 10.85 -2.17 21.53
CA GLU A 15 12.03 -1.81 20.74
C GLU A 15 11.59 -1.05 19.47
N GLU A 16 10.55 -1.52 18.77
CA GLU A 16 10.03 -0.85 17.58
C GLU A 16 9.38 0.50 17.88
N ILE A 17 8.67 0.66 19.01
CA ILE A 17 8.17 1.97 19.45
C ILE A 17 9.32 2.97 19.63
N ARG A 18 10.45 2.53 20.21
CA ARG A 18 11.62 3.41 20.38
C ARG A 18 12.21 3.79 19.04
N ARG A 19 12.43 2.81 18.16
CA ARG A 19 12.97 3.03 16.82
C ARG A 19 12.12 4.01 16.02
N VAL A 20 10.80 3.84 15.97
CA VAL A 20 9.89 4.78 15.27
C VAL A 20 9.99 6.19 15.84
N ARG A 21 10.07 6.36 17.17
CA ARG A 21 10.25 7.68 17.80
C ARG A 21 11.61 8.33 17.52
N GLU A 22 12.63 7.52 17.27
CA GLU A 22 13.98 7.99 16.91
C GLU A 22 14.06 8.32 15.41
N THR A 23 13.41 7.53 14.56
CA THR A 23 13.38 7.72 13.10
C THR A 23 12.47 8.89 12.70
N PHE A 24 11.35 9.07 13.38
CA PHE A 24 10.33 10.06 13.04
C PHE A 24 10.13 11.04 14.21
N PRO A 25 10.60 12.30 14.11
CA PRO A 25 10.56 13.25 15.23
C PRO A 25 9.13 13.63 15.66
N ASN A 26 8.12 13.39 14.82
CA ASN A 26 6.69 13.58 15.11
C ASN A 26 5.89 12.35 14.66
N PRO A 27 5.91 11.23 15.41
CA PRO A 27 5.22 10.02 14.98
C PRO A 27 3.71 10.24 15.02
N SER A 28 3.01 9.72 14.00
CA SER A 28 1.56 9.96 13.87
C SER A 28 0.70 9.22 14.89
N VAL A 29 1.26 8.25 15.60
CA VAL A 29 0.55 7.48 16.63
C VAL A 29 1.09 7.83 18.02
N ASP A 30 0.18 8.22 18.91
CA ASP A 30 0.52 8.51 20.29
C ASP A 30 0.88 7.24 21.09
N GLY A 31 1.49 7.42 22.26
CA GLY A 31 1.89 6.30 23.11
C GLY A 31 0.74 5.40 23.57
N TRP A 32 -0.47 5.94 23.71
CA TRP A 32 -1.64 5.19 24.16
C TRP A 32 -2.28 4.39 23.03
N GLY A 33 -2.31 4.92 21.81
CA GLY A 33 -2.71 4.23 20.59
C GLY A 33 -1.85 2.99 20.34
N LEU A 34 -0.53 3.14 20.50
CA LEU A 34 0.40 2.01 20.38
C LEU A 34 0.15 0.93 21.44
N VAL A 35 -0.15 1.29 22.69
CA VAL A 35 -0.50 0.30 23.72
C VAL A 35 -1.78 -0.45 23.38
N ARG A 36 -2.81 0.24 22.86
CA ARG A 36 -4.08 -0.37 22.45
C ARG A 36 -3.92 -1.34 21.28
N GLN A 37 -2.97 -1.08 20.39
CA GLN A 37 -2.71 -1.91 19.21
C GLN A 37 -1.94 -3.20 19.53
N PHE A 38 -1.28 -3.32 20.69
CA PHE A 38 -0.44 -4.47 21.02
C PHE A 38 -1.17 -5.82 20.94
N SER A 39 -2.38 -5.92 21.48
CA SER A 39 -3.15 -7.17 21.48
C SER A 39 -3.54 -7.58 20.07
N ARG A 40 -3.96 -6.61 19.24
CA ARG A 40 -4.32 -6.80 17.83
C ARG A 40 -3.10 -7.23 17.01
N TRP A 41 -1.98 -6.51 17.14
CA TRP A 41 -0.71 -6.85 16.52
C TRP A 41 -0.28 -8.27 16.88
N ARG A 42 -0.25 -8.62 18.17
CA ARG A 42 0.18 -9.94 18.63
C ARG A 42 -0.66 -11.08 18.03
N THR A 43 -1.98 -10.90 17.94
CA THR A 43 -2.87 -11.88 17.30
C THR A 43 -2.54 -12.07 15.82
N MET A 44 -2.18 -10.99 15.12
CA MET A 44 -1.79 -11.02 13.71
C MET A 44 -0.40 -11.62 13.45
N GLN A 45 0.44 -11.75 14.50
CA GLN A 45 1.75 -12.41 14.42
C GLN A 45 1.70 -13.93 14.63
N GLN A 46 0.52 -14.52 14.81
CA GLN A 46 0.38 -15.97 14.97
C GLN A 46 0.78 -16.70 13.69
N ALA A 47 1.49 -17.83 13.85
CA ALA A 47 1.97 -18.62 12.73
C ALA A 47 0.83 -19.14 11.85
N GLY A 48 1.05 -19.15 10.54
CA GLY A 48 0.09 -19.66 9.54
C GLY A 48 -0.95 -18.65 9.06
N ARG A 49 -1.01 -17.44 9.62
CA ARG A 49 -1.85 -16.36 9.09
C ARG A 49 -1.23 -15.77 7.83
N THR A 50 -2.05 -15.48 6.83
CA THR A 50 -1.63 -14.80 5.60
C THR A 50 -2.58 -13.63 5.29
N PRO A 51 -2.12 -12.60 4.56
CA PRO A 51 -3.01 -11.52 4.12
C PRO A 51 -4.25 -12.01 3.36
N LEU A 52 -4.08 -13.07 2.57
CA LEU A 52 -5.12 -13.60 1.69
C LEU A 52 -6.20 -14.40 2.45
N ASP A 53 -5.79 -15.12 3.50
CA ASP A 53 -6.72 -15.86 4.37
C ASP A 53 -7.49 -14.92 5.30
N ASP A 54 -6.82 -13.88 5.78
CA ASP A 54 -7.41 -12.88 6.67
C ASP A 54 -8.25 -11.83 5.92
N GLU A 55 -8.13 -11.75 4.59
CA GLU A 55 -8.74 -10.70 3.76
C GLU A 55 -8.37 -9.30 4.25
N LEU A 56 -7.11 -9.11 4.65
CA LEU A 56 -6.60 -7.87 5.22
C LEU A 56 -5.49 -7.26 4.36
N PRO A 57 -5.49 -5.93 4.16
CA PRO A 57 -4.35 -5.23 3.58
C PRO A 57 -3.12 -5.39 4.47
N TRP A 58 -1.95 -5.55 3.86
CA TRP A 58 -0.67 -5.61 4.57
C TRP A 58 -0.10 -4.21 4.82
N ILE A 59 -0.87 -3.37 5.50
CA ILE A 59 -0.51 -1.98 5.83
C ILE A 59 -0.51 -1.78 7.37
N THR A 60 -0.06 -0.62 7.84
CA THR A 60 -0.09 -0.34 9.29
C THR A 60 -1.51 -0.37 9.85
N LEU A 61 -1.66 -0.71 11.14
CA LEU A 61 -2.97 -0.77 11.79
C LEU A 61 -3.70 0.58 11.77
N GLY A 62 -2.95 1.68 11.93
CA GLY A 62 -3.50 3.03 11.76
C GLY A 62 -3.93 3.30 10.30
N GLY A 63 -3.14 2.83 9.32
CA GLY A 63 -3.51 2.92 7.91
C GLY A 63 -4.76 2.11 7.58
N LEU A 64 -4.92 0.92 8.16
CA LEU A 64 -6.11 0.10 8.01
C LEU A 64 -7.36 0.76 8.62
N GLU A 65 -7.23 1.40 9.78
CA GLU A 65 -8.31 2.17 10.41
C GLU A 65 -8.72 3.36 9.53
N TYR A 66 -7.75 4.13 9.03
CA TYR A 66 -8.03 5.25 8.13
C TYR A 66 -8.63 4.80 6.80
N LEU A 67 -8.04 3.80 6.13
CA LEU A 67 -8.55 3.22 4.89
C LEU A 67 -10.01 2.78 5.05
N SER A 68 -10.33 2.09 6.15
CA SER A 68 -11.69 1.67 6.46
C SER A 68 -12.66 2.85 6.60
N GLY A 69 -12.20 3.99 7.13
CA GLY A 69 -13.01 5.18 7.33
C GLY A 69 -13.28 5.97 6.06
N ILE A 70 -12.40 5.87 5.06
CA ILE A 70 -12.52 6.65 3.81
C ILE A 70 -13.14 5.89 2.64
N LEU A 71 -13.14 4.56 2.62
CA LEU A 71 -13.74 3.76 1.54
C LEU A 71 -15.27 3.90 1.53
N ARG A 72 -15.85 4.05 0.34
CA ARG A 72 -17.29 4.16 0.12
C ARG A 72 -17.77 3.12 -0.91
N PRO A 73 -19.00 2.59 -0.78
CA PRO A 73 -19.57 1.64 -1.76
C PRO A 73 -19.68 2.18 -3.19
N THR A 74 -19.58 3.50 -3.39
CA THR A 74 -19.61 4.16 -4.70
C THR A 74 -18.23 4.29 -5.33
N ASP A 75 -17.16 3.95 -4.60
CA ASP A 75 -15.81 4.25 -5.02
C ASP A 75 -15.36 3.40 -6.20
N ARG A 76 -14.54 4.01 -7.04
CA ARG A 76 -13.73 3.36 -8.05
C ARG A 76 -12.29 3.35 -7.58
N VAL A 77 -11.67 2.19 -7.48
CA VAL A 77 -10.32 2.03 -6.92
C VAL A 77 -9.39 1.39 -7.93
N PHE A 78 -8.15 1.87 -7.97
CA PHE A 78 -7.04 1.24 -8.68
C PHE A 78 -5.99 0.73 -7.69
N GLU A 79 -5.40 -0.42 -7.93
CA GLU A 79 -4.41 -1.06 -7.08
C GLU A 79 -3.25 -1.64 -7.90
N TRP A 80 -2.02 -1.31 -7.52
CA TRP A 80 -0.83 -2.04 -7.93
C TRP A 80 -0.36 -2.94 -6.79
N GLY A 81 -0.19 -4.23 -7.07
CA GLY A 81 0.13 -5.26 -6.09
C GLY A 81 -1.15 -5.86 -5.49
N SER A 82 -1.44 -7.11 -5.86
CA SER A 82 -2.65 -7.81 -5.43
C SER A 82 -2.43 -8.57 -4.13
N GLY A 83 -3.52 -8.91 -3.41
CA GLY A 83 -3.43 -9.75 -2.22
C GLY A 83 -4.63 -9.64 -1.29
N GLY A 84 -4.37 -9.63 0.02
CA GLY A 84 -5.41 -9.44 1.03
C GLY A 84 -6.12 -8.09 0.92
N SER A 85 -5.40 -7.05 0.50
CA SER A 85 -5.95 -5.72 0.20
C SER A 85 -6.99 -5.78 -0.93
N THR A 86 -6.76 -6.58 -1.97
CA THR A 86 -7.69 -6.76 -3.08
C THR A 86 -9.04 -7.28 -2.59
N LEU A 87 -9.04 -8.34 -1.78
CA LEU A 87 -10.26 -8.90 -1.17
C LEU A 87 -10.95 -7.89 -0.24
N TYR A 88 -10.15 -7.19 0.58
CA TYR A 88 -10.64 -6.18 1.51
C TYR A 88 -11.35 -5.02 0.79
N ILE A 89 -10.69 -4.44 -0.21
CA ILE A 89 -11.19 -3.28 -0.97
C ILE A 89 -12.39 -3.68 -1.81
N ALA A 90 -12.31 -4.79 -2.57
CA ALA A 90 -13.40 -5.24 -3.43
C ALA A 90 -14.72 -5.48 -2.67
N SER A 91 -14.66 -5.84 -1.38
CA SER A 91 -15.86 -6.01 -0.56
C SER A 91 -16.57 -4.70 -0.16
N ARG A 92 -15.96 -3.53 -0.43
CA ARG A 92 -16.36 -2.22 0.10
C ARG A 92 -16.61 -1.15 -0.97
N VAL A 93 -16.33 -1.43 -2.24
CA VAL A 93 -16.31 -0.41 -3.32
C VAL A 93 -17.14 -0.84 -4.53
N ARG A 94 -17.46 0.11 -5.40
CA ARG A 94 -18.24 -0.14 -6.62
C ARG A 94 -17.42 -0.92 -7.64
N GLU A 95 -16.15 -0.60 -7.78
CA GLU A 95 -15.25 -1.16 -8.78
C GLU A 95 -13.81 -1.13 -8.28
N LEU A 96 -13.10 -2.25 -8.46
CA LEU A 96 -11.68 -2.38 -8.18
C LEU A 96 -10.95 -2.89 -9.42
N VAL A 97 -9.95 -2.13 -9.86
CA VAL A 97 -8.96 -2.56 -10.86
C VAL A 97 -7.66 -2.88 -10.14
N THR A 98 -7.11 -4.08 -10.35
CA THR A 98 -5.84 -4.50 -9.73
C THR A 98 -4.85 -4.98 -10.80
N VAL A 99 -3.59 -4.56 -10.68
CA VAL A 99 -2.48 -5.02 -11.52
C VAL A 99 -1.50 -5.82 -10.68
N GLU A 100 -1.18 -7.02 -11.14
CA GLU A 100 -0.20 -7.92 -10.51
C GLU A 100 0.87 -8.31 -11.53
N HIS A 101 2.12 -8.42 -11.07
CA HIS A 101 3.26 -8.80 -11.89
C HIS A 101 3.62 -10.29 -11.76
N ASP A 102 3.35 -10.88 -10.60
CA ASP A 102 3.67 -12.28 -10.33
C ASP A 102 2.51 -13.19 -10.76
N ARG A 103 2.74 -14.03 -11.77
CA ARG A 103 1.74 -14.92 -12.36
C ARG A 103 1.13 -15.88 -11.36
N GLU A 104 1.95 -16.58 -10.57
CA GLU A 104 1.48 -17.58 -9.61
C GLU A 104 0.68 -16.93 -8.47
N TRP A 105 1.06 -15.73 -8.05
CA TRP A 105 0.33 -14.94 -7.07
C TRP A 105 -0.99 -14.41 -7.65
N PHE A 106 -0.97 -13.89 -8.87
CA PHE A 106 -2.19 -13.44 -9.57
C PHE A 106 -3.22 -14.55 -9.68
N GLU A 107 -2.80 -15.75 -10.10
CA GLU A 107 -3.68 -16.93 -10.20
C GLU A 107 -4.31 -17.30 -8.85
N ARG A 108 -3.54 -17.22 -7.75
CA ARG A 108 -4.06 -17.43 -6.39
C ARG A 108 -5.08 -16.38 -5.99
N VAL A 109 -4.81 -15.09 -6.22
CA VAL A 109 -5.77 -14.02 -5.91
C VAL A 109 -7.04 -14.18 -6.77
N GLN A 110 -6.88 -14.49 -8.05
CA GLN A 110 -7.99 -14.71 -8.97
C GLN A 110 -8.91 -15.84 -8.48
N LEU A 111 -8.35 -16.96 -8.04
CA LEU A 111 -9.13 -18.05 -7.46
C LEU A 111 -9.95 -17.59 -6.25
N ARG A 112 -9.33 -16.83 -5.33
CA ARG A 112 -10.02 -16.31 -4.13
C ARG A 112 -11.14 -15.33 -4.48
N MET A 113 -10.93 -14.48 -5.49
CA MET A 113 -11.95 -13.54 -5.96
C MET A 113 -13.14 -14.26 -6.61
N GLN A 114 -12.88 -15.35 -7.34
CA GLN A 114 -13.92 -16.23 -7.90
C GLN A 114 -14.72 -16.94 -6.80
N GLU A 115 -14.05 -17.53 -5.80
CA GLU A 115 -14.69 -18.17 -4.63
C GLU A 115 -15.60 -17.20 -3.88
N LYS A 116 -15.19 -15.93 -3.78
CA LYS A 116 -15.93 -14.84 -3.12
C LYS A 116 -16.94 -14.15 -4.02
N GLN A 117 -17.05 -14.56 -5.29
CA GLN A 117 -17.98 -14.02 -6.29
C GLN A 117 -17.88 -12.49 -6.42
N ARG A 118 -16.65 -11.96 -6.43
CA ARG A 118 -16.38 -10.51 -6.54
C ARG A 118 -16.49 -10.05 -7.99
N SER A 119 -17.71 -9.85 -8.48
CA SER A 119 -17.97 -9.41 -9.87
C SER A 119 -17.56 -7.96 -10.16
N ASN A 120 -17.25 -7.17 -9.13
CA ASN A 120 -16.80 -5.79 -9.23
C ASN A 120 -15.28 -5.64 -9.37
N TRP A 121 -14.56 -6.74 -9.51
CA TRP A 121 -13.11 -6.76 -9.62
C TRP A 121 -12.64 -7.06 -11.05
N MET A 122 -11.66 -6.28 -11.49
CA MET A 122 -10.95 -6.45 -12.76
C MET A 122 -9.45 -6.63 -12.48
N GLY A 123 -8.97 -7.86 -12.56
CA GLY A 123 -7.55 -8.19 -12.38
C GLY A 123 -6.80 -8.24 -13.70
N PHE A 124 -5.59 -7.66 -13.73
CA PHE A 124 -4.68 -7.71 -14.86
C PHE A 124 -3.32 -8.28 -14.43
N LEU A 125 -2.82 -9.26 -15.19
CA LEU A 125 -1.46 -9.77 -15.05
C LEU A 125 -0.54 -9.00 -16.02
N GLU A 126 0.47 -8.34 -15.49
CA GLU A 126 1.49 -7.57 -16.21
C GLU A 126 2.89 -7.99 -15.73
N GLU A 127 3.38 -9.10 -16.27
CA GLU A 127 4.75 -9.58 -16.01
C GLU A 127 5.77 -8.56 -16.55
N PRO A 128 6.90 -8.36 -15.85
CA PRO A 128 7.87 -7.37 -16.28
C PRO A 128 8.67 -7.87 -17.48
N ASP A 129 8.98 -6.97 -18.41
CA ASP A 129 9.77 -7.27 -19.59
C ASP A 129 11.24 -7.46 -19.22
N SER A 130 11.93 -8.40 -19.88
CA SER A 130 13.37 -8.55 -19.71
C SER A 130 14.11 -7.39 -20.40
N VAL A 131 15.01 -6.73 -19.67
CA VAL A 131 15.84 -5.63 -20.20
C VAL A 131 17.31 -5.89 -19.91
N GLU A 132 18.18 -5.31 -20.73
CA GLU A 132 19.61 -5.31 -20.45
C GLU A 132 19.92 -4.49 -19.19
N SER A 133 21.00 -4.87 -18.51
CA SER A 133 21.52 -4.14 -17.36
C SER A 133 22.07 -2.79 -17.85
N ASP A 134 21.46 -1.70 -17.40
CA ASP A 134 21.91 -0.34 -17.70
C ASP A 134 22.17 0.40 -16.39
N THR A 135 23.45 0.67 -16.11
CA THR A 135 23.88 1.36 -14.89
C THR A 135 23.50 2.84 -14.86
N SER A 136 23.04 3.41 -15.97
CA SER A 136 22.53 4.78 -16.01
C SER A 136 21.09 4.91 -15.51
N ARG A 137 20.37 3.79 -15.40
CA ARG A 137 18.99 3.73 -14.91
C ARG A 137 18.95 3.42 -13.42
N SER A 138 17.91 3.91 -12.74
CA SER A 138 17.70 3.71 -11.31
C SER A 138 16.24 3.43 -10.99
N ALA A 139 15.98 2.53 -10.04
CA ALA A 139 14.63 2.30 -9.51
C ALA A 139 14.05 3.51 -8.77
N GLU A 140 14.88 4.52 -8.47
CA GLU A 140 14.47 5.79 -7.88
C GLU A 140 13.93 6.78 -8.92
N VAL A 141 14.26 6.59 -10.20
CA VAL A 141 13.83 7.45 -11.30
C VAL A 141 12.55 6.88 -11.90
N TRP A 142 11.46 7.63 -11.80
CA TRP A 142 10.14 7.16 -12.24
C TRP A 142 10.11 6.77 -13.73
N SER A 143 10.87 7.47 -14.58
CA SER A 143 10.91 7.23 -16.03
C SER A 143 11.71 5.99 -16.42
N ASP A 144 12.38 5.35 -15.46
CA ASP A 144 13.20 4.17 -15.74
C ASP A 144 12.42 2.86 -15.52
N TYR A 145 11.24 2.88 -14.92
CA TYR A 145 10.37 1.70 -14.76
C TYR A 145 11.06 0.48 -14.11
N LEU A 146 12.05 0.72 -13.24
CA LEU A 146 12.79 -0.33 -12.54
C LEU A 146 12.23 -0.58 -11.13
N SER A 147 12.50 -1.78 -10.61
CA SER A 147 12.18 -2.15 -9.24
C SER A 147 13.45 -2.16 -8.36
N SER A 148 13.32 -1.76 -7.10
CA SER A 148 14.41 -1.87 -6.11
C SER A 148 14.57 -3.28 -5.55
N ASP A 149 13.74 -4.23 -5.98
CA ASP A 149 13.78 -5.64 -5.56
C ASP A 149 14.81 -6.40 -6.39
N GLU A 150 15.80 -7.00 -5.73
CA GLU A 150 16.95 -7.66 -6.36
C GLU A 150 16.57 -8.77 -7.34
N ARG A 151 15.40 -9.38 -7.17
CA ARG A 151 14.88 -10.41 -8.08
C ARG A 151 14.60 -9.88 -9.49
N TYR A 152 14.44 -8.57 -9.64
CA TYR A 152 14.00 -7.91 -10.88
C TYR A 152 15.01 -6.90 -11.43
N GLN A 153 16.30 -7.03 -11.09
CA GLN A 153 17.36 -6.09 -11.56
C GLN A 153 17.50 -5.98 -13.09
N LYS A 154 17.00 -6.97 -13.84
CA LYS A 154 17.03 -7.02 -15.31
C LYS A 154 15.63 -6.99 -15.91
N SER A 155 14.72 -6.29 -15.24
CA SER A 155 13.31 -6.28 -15.60
C SER A 155 12.75 -4.87 -15.63
N SER A 156 11.89 -4.59 -16.61
CA SER A 156 11.15 -3.33 -16.75
C SER A 156 9.68 -3.54 -16.42
N PHE A 157 9.12 -2.67 -15.59
CA PHE A 157 7.72 -2.65 -15.19
C PHE A 157 6.93 -1.58 -15.95
N GLU A 158 7.33 -1.26 -17.18
CA GLU A 158 6.72 -0.17 -17.94
C GLU A 158 5.23 -0.43 -18.22
N ASN A 159 4.88 -1.60 -18.77
CA ASN A 159 3.48 -1.97 -19.01
C ASN A 159 2.68 -2.04 -17.70
N TYR A 160 3.29 -2.61 -16.65
CA TYR A 160 2.72 -2.68 -15.30
C TYR A 160 2.36 -1.29 -14.74
N ALA A 161 3.28 -0.33 -14.81
CA ALA A 161 3.07 1.03 -14.31
C ALA A 161 2.08 1.81 -15.19
N LYS A 162 2.17 1.66 -16.51
CA LYS A 162 1.33 2.37 -17.49
C LYS A 162 -0.09 1.82 -17.60
N ARG A 163 -0.40 0.66 -17.02
CA ARG A 163 -1.74 0.08 -17.08
C ARG A 163 -2.85 1.05 -16.64
N ILE A 164 -2.58 1.92 -15.68
CA ILE A 164 -3.56 2.94 -15.23
C ILE A 164 -3.86 4.02 -16.30
N ASP A 165 -2.98 4.18 -17.31
CA ASP A 165 -3.14 5.18 -18.36
C ASP A 165 -4.28 4.88 -19.32
N GLU A 166 -4.77 3.63 -19.35
CA GLU A 166 -5.99 3.24 -20.08
C GLU A 166 -7.26 3.93 -19.54
N TYR A 167 -7.18 4.53 -18.36
CA TYR A 167 -8.28 5.20 -17.70
C TYR A 167 -8.16 6.72 -17.75
N ALA A 168 -9.31 7.40 -17.80
CA ALA A 168 -9.38 8.85 -17.80
C ALA A 168 -8.79 9.46 -16.50
N ASP A 169 -8.26 10.67 -16.63
CA ASP A 169 -7.78 11.44 -15.48
C ASP A 169 -8.92 11.73 -14.50
N GLY A 170 -8.59 11.80 -13.22
CA GLY A 170 -9.56 12.05 -12.16
C GLY A 170 -10.65 10.98 -11.99
N SER A 171 -10.44 9.75 -12.48
CA SER A 171 -11.47 8.71 -12.50
C SER A 171 -11.46 7.76 -11.30
N PHE A 172 -10.41 7.79 -10.46
CA PHE A 172 -10.28 6.91 -9.29
C PHE A 172 -10.39 7.69 -7.98
N ASN A 173 -11.22 7.17 -7.09
CA ASN A 173 -11.41 7.72 -5.74
C ASN A 173 -10.28 7.35 -4.78
N LEU A 174 -9.66 6.19 -5.02
CA LEU A 174 -8.46 5.73 -4.34
C LEU A 174 -7.54 5.09 -5.39
N VAL A 175 -6.24 5.39 -5.31
CA VAL A 175 -5.19 4.67 -6.04
C VAL A 175 -4.19 4.13 -5.02
N SER A 176 -4.02 2.81 -4.97
CA SER A 176 -3.12 2.10 -4.05
C SER A 176 -1.82 1.71 -4.76
N VAL A 177 -0.68 2.13 -4.20
CA VAL A 177 0.66 1.79 -4.66
C VAL A 177 1.33 0.88 -3.62
N ASP A 178 1.21 -0.43 -3.82
CA ASP A 178 1.83 -1.44 -2.94
C ASP A 178 2.58 -2.54 -3.74
N GLY A 179 2.90 -2.26 -5.00
CA GLY A 179 3.52 -3.23 -5.91
C GLY A 179 5.02 -3.03 -6.17
N ARG A 180 5.39 -3.15 -7.44
CA ARG A 180 6.75 -2.91 -7.97
C ARG A 180 6.84 -1.58 -8.71
N ALA A 181 8.06 -1.13 -9.02
CA ALA A 181 8.34 0.14 -9.69
C ALA A 181 7.51 1.32 -9.15
N ARG A 182 7.47 1.45 -7.82
CA ARG A 182 6.55 2.35 -7.12
C ARG A 182 6.75 3.82 -7.53
N PRO A 183 7.97 4.36 -7.75
CA PRO A 183 8.13 5.72 -8.27
C PRO A 183 7.43 5.94 -9.62
N SER A 184 7.52 4.98 -10.55
CA SER A 184 6.78 5.03 -11.82
C SER A 184 5.27 4.99 -11.59
N CYS A 185 4.80 4.07 -10.74
CA CYS A 185 3.37 3.95 -10.43
C CYS A 185 2.81 5.24 -9.80
N ILE A 186 3.54 5.89 -8.89
CA ILE A 186 3.12 7.16 -8.27
C ILE A 186 2.99 8.24 -9.34
N HIS A 187 3.97 8.37 -10.24
CA HIS A 187 3.91 9.34 -11.34
C HIS A 187 2.64 9.17 -12.19
N HIS A 188 2.34 7.93 -12.60
CA HIS A 188 1.13 7.62 -13.37
C HIS A 188 -0.16 7.76 -12.54
N ALA A 189 -0.12 7.61 -11.22
CA ALA A 189 -1.28 7.73 -10.34
C ALA A 189 -1.78 9.18 -10.17
N ILE A 190 -0.87 10.15 -10.04
CA ILE A 190 -1.18 11.56 -9.72
C ILE A 190 -2.30 12.15 -10.59
N PRO A 191 -2.28 12.04 -11.94
CA PRO A 191 -3.36 12.58 -12.78
C PRO A 191 -4.67 11.78 -12.64
N LYS A 192 -4.59 10.49 -12.31
CA LYS A 192 -5.73 9.55 -12.30
C LYS A 192 -6.58 9.63 -11.04
N VAL A 193 -6.01 10.11 -9.94
CA VAL A 193 -6.76 10.37 -8.70
C VAL A 193 -7.76 11.51 -8.91
N ALA A 194 -9.03 11.27 -8.56
CA ALA A 194 -10.13 12.22 -8.61
C ALA A 194 -9.88 13.44 -7.69
N PRO A 195 -10.47 14.62 -7.96
CA PRO A 195 -10.56 15.68 -6.96
C PRO A 195 -11.17 15.14 -5.66
N GLY A 196 -10.54 15.39 -4.51
CA GLY A 196 -10.98 14.79 -3.24
C GLY A 196 -10.75 13.27 -3.15
N GLY A 197 -10.04 12.65 -4.10
CA GLY A 197 -9.56 11.27 -4.05
C GLY A 197 -8.21 11.14 -3.34
N VAL A 198 -7.81 9.90 -3.05
CA VAL A 198 -6.62 9.60 -2.26
C VAL A 198 -5.64 8.72 -3.04
N LEU A 199 -4.35 8.98 -2.90
CA LEU A 199 -3.27 8.05 -3.25
C LEU A 199 -2.77 7.41 -1.95
N MET A 200 -2.82 6.08 -1.83
CA MET A 200 -2.26 5.32 -0.73
C MET A 200 -0.90 4.74 -1.14
N LEU A 201 0.12 4.96 -0.31
CA LEU A 201 1.48 4.46 -0.51
C LEU A 201 1.92 3.70 0.74
N ASP A 202 2.25 2.42 0.60
CA ASP A 202 2.80 1.61 1.69
C ASP A 202 4.34 1.55 1.65
N ASN A 203 4.96 1.09 2.74
CA ASN A 203 6.40 1.18 3.01
C ASN A 203 6.98 2.57 2.69
N ALA A 204 6.24 3.61 3.06
CA ALA A 204 6.52 4.99 2.66
C ALA A 204 7.75 5.59 3.33
N GLU A 205 8.42 4.86 4.22
CA GLU A 205 9.69 5.24 4.85
C GLU A 205 10.91 5.24 3.90
N ARG A 206 10.76 4.85 2.64
CA ARG A 206 11.87 4.79 1.69
C ARG A 206 12.17 6.17 1.09
N ASP A 207 13.41 6.61 1.22
CA ASP A 207 13.84 7.96 0.82
C ASP A 207 13.64 8.26 -0.67
N TYR A 208 13.70 7.25 -1.54
CA TYR A 208 13.56 7.42 -2.98
C TYR A 208 12.16 7.86 -3.44
N TYR A 209 11.17 7.93 -2.55
CA TYR A 209 9.88 8.56 -2.85
C TYR A 209 9.91 10.09 -2.76
N ALA A 210 10.96 10.68 -2.20
CA ALA A 210 11.05 12.12 -1.95
C ALA A 210 10.72 13.01 -3.17
N PRO A 211 11.13 12.69 -4.41
CA PRO A 211 10.75 13.48 -5.58
C PRO A 211 9.24 13.51 -5.81
N ALA A 212 8.57 12.36 -5.71
CA ALA A 212 7.12 12.26 -5.92
C ALA A 212 6.34 12.89 -4.76
N CYS A 213 6.81 12.72 -3.51
CA CYS A 213 6.25 13.41 -2.36
C CYS A 213 6.34 14.93 -2.51
N LYS A 214 7.47 15.45 -3.00
CA LYS A 214 7.66 16.88 -3.27
C LYS A 214 6.66 17.40 -4.31
N GLU A 215 6.46 16.68 -5.41
CA GLU A 215 5.47 17.03 -6.44
C GLU A 215 4.06 17.13 -5.85
N MET A 216 3.65 16.16 -5.02
CA MET A 216 2.34 16.18 -4.37
C MET A 216 2.20 17.34 -3.37
N ILE A 217 3.26 17.68 -2.62
CA ILE A 217 3.27 18.84 -1.72
C ILE A 217 3.09 20.14 -2.51
N GLU A 218 3.85 20.32 -3.60
CA GLU A 218 3.77 21.49 -4.48
C GLU A 218 2.40 21.59 -5.18
N GLY A 219 1.78 20.43 -5.46
CA GLY A 219 0.42 20.32 -5.97
C GLY A 219 -0.68 20.54 -4.92
N GLY A 220 -0.34 20.85 -3.67
CA GLY A 220 -1.30 21.14 -2.59
C GLY A 220 -2.01 19.91 -2.02
N TRP A 221 -1.44 18.72 -2.17
CA TRP A 221 -1.98 17.50 -1.56
C TRP A 221 -1.79 17.52 -0.05
N ILE A 222 -2.75 16.95 0.66
CA ILE A 222 -2.70 16.84 2.12
C ILE A 222 -2.23 15.44 2.49
N LEU A 223 -1.09 15.36 3.16
CA LEU A 223 -0.55 14.11 3.68
C LEU A 223 -1.21 13.73 5.01
N ARG A 224 -1.67 12.49 5.11
CA ARG A 224 -1.85 11.77 6.37
C ARG A 224 -0.91 10.59 6.42
N GLU A 225 -0.01 10.61 7.40
CA GLU A 225 0.94 9.54 7.62
C GLU A 225 0.47 8.61 8.76
N CYS A 226 0.58 7.30 8.57
CA CYS A 226 0.20 6.27 9.54
C CYS A 226 1.40 5.36 9.81
N GLN A 227 2.16 5.70 10.85
CA GLN A 227 3.32 4.91 11.30
C GLN A 227 2.92 3.95 12.40
N GLY A 228 3.48 2.75 12.41
CA GLY A 228 3.31 1.85 13.55
C GLY A 228 3.28 0.38 13.19
N PRO A 229 2.69 -0.46 14.05
CA PRO A 229 2.58 -1.88 13.79
C PRO A 229 1.66 -2.14 12.60
N GLY A 230 1.86 -3.26 11.94
CA GLY A 230 0.86 -3.88 11.07
C GLY A 230 0.97 -5.39 11.16
N PRO A 231 0.20 -6.12 10.33
CA PRO A 231 0.10 -7.57 10.43
C PRO A 231 1.33 -8.27 9.83
N TYR A 232 1.52 -9.56 10.16
CA TYR A 232 2.44 -10.52 9.54
C TYR A 232 3.95 -10.25 9.68
N ILE A 233 4.36 -9.01 9.94
CA ILE A 233 5.76 -8.62 10.19
C ILE A 233 5.90 -7.93 11.54
N ARG A 234 7.05 -8.15 12.19
CA ARG A 234 7.31 -7.67 13.55
C ARG A 234 7.90 -6.26 13.61
N TYR A 235 8.37 -5.75 12.47
CA TYR A 235 8.89 -4.39 12.31
C TYR A 235 7.74 -3.41 12.02
N PHE A 236 7.86 -2.17 12.47
CA PHE A 236 6.89 -1.09 12.23
C PHE A 236 7.28 -0.26 11.01
N TRP A 237 6.34 0.12 10.17
CA TRP A 237 6.61 0.88 8.95
C TRP A 237 5.66 2.07 8.82
N SER A 238 5.71 2.76 7.68
CA SER A 238 4.81 3.87 7.37
C SER A 238 3.89 3.56 6.20
N THR A 239 2.59 3.83 6.37
CA THR A 239 1.61 3.90 5.29
C THR A 239 1.17 5.36 5.15
N GLN A 240 1.31 5.94 3.97
CA GLN A 240 0.91 7.32 3.69
C GLN A 240 -0.36 7.38 2.85
N PHE A 241 -1.19 8.38 3.12
CA PHE A 241 -2.39 8.71 2.36
C PHE A 241 -2.29 10.16 1.92
N TRP A 242 -2.19 10.37 0.62
CA TRP A 242 -2.09 11.67 -0.01
C TRP A 242 -3.46 12.04 -0.57
N GLN A 243 -4.10 13.04 0.01
CA GLN A 243 -5.43 13.51 -0.38
C GLN A 243 -5.29 14.62 -1.42
N LYS A 244 -5.80 14.39 -2.63
CA LYS A 244 -5.77 15.37 -3.72
C LYS A 244 -6.71 16.54 -3.40
N PRO A 245 -6.29 17.80 -3.60
CA PRO A 245 -7.18 18.95 -3.40
C PRO A 245 -8.37 18.91 -4.35
N GLY A 246 -9.51 19.40 -3.88
CA GLY A 246 -10.75 19.47 -4.66
C GLY A 246 -12.00 19.18 -3.85
N THR A 247 -13.14 19.14 -4.53
CA THR A 247 -14.43 18.80 -3.90
C THR A 247 -14.48 17.33 -3.49
N GLY A 248 -15.19 17.02 -2.41
CA GLY A 248 -15.40 15.63 -1.99
C GLY A 248 -14.26 15.03 -1.17
N VAL A 249 -13.48 15.88 -0.49
CA VAL A 249 -12.45 15.49 0.49
C VAL A 249 -12.97 14.41 1.44
N ARG A 250 -12.12 13.43 1.72
CA ARG A 250 -12.47 12.31 2.59
C ARG A 250 -11.95 12.60 3.99
N GLU A 251 -12.88 12.84 4.90
CA GLU A 251 -12.59 12.88 6.33
C GLU A 251 -12.71 11.46 6.87
N GLY A 252 -11.57 10.81 7.13
CA GLY A 252 -11.53 9.62 7.98
C GLY A 252 -11.68 10.02 9.45
N CYS A 253 -12.39 9.20 10.23
CA CYS A 253 -12.52 9.39 11.69
C CYS A 253 -11.17 9.38 12.41
#